data_AF-A0A2E7T9U1-F1
#
_entry.id   AF-A0A2E7T9U1-F1
#
_cell.length_a   1.000
_cell.length_b   1.000
_cell.length_c   1.000
_cell.angle_alpha   90.00
_cell.angle_beta   90.00
_cell.angle_gamma   90.00
#
_symmetry.space_group_name_H-M   'P 1'
#
loop_
_entity.id
_entity.type
_entity.pdbx_description
1 polymer ?
#
loop_
_entity_poly.entity_id
_entity_poly.type
_entity_poly.pdbx_seq_one_letter_code
_entity_poly.pdbx_strand_id
1 'polypeptide(L)'
;MTGYRGYISSRPFHGHHVPQRVQNLVIRSYCSSHNITLLLSATEYAMPDSFLILEDLIKHISALDGIVFYSILQLPDEEDSRNQIFHNVVNAKKALHFASESLSITNPCDIYKLQDIFKVRNIIDRTPSVNYLQERL
;
A
#
# COMPACT_ATOMS: atom_id res chain seq x y z
N MET A 1 12.48 21.21 -4.00
CA MET A 1 12.13 20.15 -4.97
C MET A 1 11.18 19.22 -4.24
N THR A 2 9.94 19.09 -4.69
CA THR A 2 9.00 18.12 -4.13
C THR A 2 9.29 16.74 -4.73
N GLY A 3 8.88 15.69 -4.04
CA GLY A 3 9.10 14.32 -4.49
C GLY A 3 8.18 13.36 -3.76
N TYR A 4 8.32 12.08 -4.07
CA TYR A 4 7.52 11.03 -3.47
C TYR A 4 8.24 10.42 -2.28
N ARG A 5 7.52 10.13 -1.20
CA ARG A 5 8.10 9.43 -0.05
C ARG A 5 7.86 7.93 -0.18
N GLY A 6 8.90 7.13 -0.03
CA GLY A 6 8.73 5.67 0.08
C GLY A 6 8.03 5.32 1.39
N TYR A 7 7.22 4.27 1.40
CA TYR A 7 6.63 3.73 2.60
C TYR A 7 6.97 2.24 2.71
N ILE A 8 7.69 1.89 3.76
CA ILE A 8 8.11 0.53 4.06
C ILE A 8 7.65 0.15 5.45
N SER A 9 7.53 -1.15 5.71
CA SER A 9 7.12 -1.66 7.01
C SER A 9 8.16 -2.61 7.60
N SER A 10 8.33 -2.54 8.92
CA SER A 10 9.15 -3.50 9.68
C SER A 10 8.37 -4.75 10.04
N ARG A 11 7.03 -4.67 10.09
CA ARG A 11 6.17 -5.78 10.47
C ARG A 11 5.81 -6.64 9.25
N PRO A 12 5.44 -7.90 9.46
CA PRO A 12 4.73 -8.66 8.45
C PRO A 12 3.45 -7.94 8.05
N PHE A 13 3.08 -8.06 6.78
CA PHE A 13 1.80 -7.64 6.27
C PHE A 13 1.15 -8.84 5.60
N HIS A 14 -0.08 -9.17 6.01
CA HIS A 14 -0.85 -10.24 5.39
C HIS A 14 -0.13 -11.60 5.32
N GLY A 15 0.60 -11.97 6.39
CA GLY A 15 1.37 -13.23 6.47
C GLY A 15 2.69 -13.22 5.69
N HIS A 16 3.01 -12.12 4.98
CA HIS A 16 4.26 -11.96 4.27
C HIS A 16 5.25 -11.16 5.11
N HIS A 17 6.47 -11.67 5.25
CA HIS A 17 7.58 -10.94 5.87
C HIS A 17 8.62 -10.61 4.80
N VAL A 18 8.65 -9.35 4.40
CA VAL A 18 9.62 -8.84 3.41
C VAL A 18 10.60 -7.90 4.11
N PRO A 19 11.92 -8.14 4.07
CA PRO A 19 12.89 -7.25 4.70
C PRO A 19 12.82 -5.83 4.13
N GLN A 20 12.96 -4.81 4.99
CA GLN A 20 12.95 -3.39 4.59
C GLN A 20 13.92 -3.06 3.44
N ARG A 21 15.09 -3.71 3.40
CA ARG A 21 16.05 -3.55 2.30
C ARG A 21 15.47 -3.96 0.95
N VAL A 22 14.74 -5.09 0.92
CA VAL A 22 14.08 -5.59 -0.30
C VAL A 22 12.96 -4.65 -0.70
N GLN A 23 12.15 -4.20 0.26
CA GLN A 23 11.09 -3.22 0.00
C GLN A 23 11.64 -1.95 -0.64
N ASN A 24 12.72 -1.39 -0.07
CA ASN A 24 13.39 -0.21 -0.62
C ASN A 24 13.97 -0.43 -2.01
N LEU A 25 14.53 -1.62 -2.29
CA LEU A 25 15.07 -1.93 -3.61
C LEU A 25 13.97 -1.93 -4.67
N VAL A 26 12.83 -2.55 -4.37
CA VAL A 26 11.67 -2.60 -5.27
C VAL A 26 11.08 -1.21 -5.48
N ILE A 27 10.89 -0.42 -4.42
CA ILE A 27 10.42 0.97 -4.52
C ILE A 27 11.37 1.81 -5.38
N ARG A 28 12.69 1.71 -5.17
CA ARG A 28 13.69 2.45 -5.96
C ARG A 28 13.65 2.07 -7.43
N SER A 29 13.56 0.78 -7.73
CA SER A 29 13.45 0.29 -9.11
C SER A 29 12.19 0.80 -9.79
N TYR A 30 11.05 0.74 -9.09
CA TYR A 30 9.78 1.25 -9.58
C TYR A 30 9.84 2.77 -9.85
N CYS A 31 10.35 3.55 -8.90
CA CYS A 31 10.47 5.00 -9.09
C CYS A 31 11.39 5.34 -10.27
N SER A 32 12.50 4.61 -10.42
CA SER A 32 13.43 4.82 -11.53
C SER A 32 12.79 4.54 -12.89
N SER A 33 11.96 3.50 -13.02
CA SER A 33 11.31 3.18 -14.30
C SER A 33 10.16 4.13 -14.65
N HIS A 34 9.61 4.84 -13.67
CA HIS A 34 8.48 5.78 -13.85
C HIS A 34 8.91 7.26 -13.81
N ASN A 35 10.22 7.55 -13.79
CA ASN A 35 10.76 8.91 -13.65
C ASN A 35 10.25 9.65 -12.40
N ILE A 36 10.04 8.92 -11.30
CA ILE A 36 9.59 9.44 -10.02
C ILE A 36 10.79 9.83 -9.17
N THR A 37 10.81 11.07 -8.67
CA THR A 37 11.83 11.52 -7.70
C THR A 37 11.50 10.95 -6.33
N LEU A 38 12.25 9.94 -5.90
CA LEU A 38 12.08 9.29 -4.61
C LEU A 38 12.89 9.98 -3.50
N LEU A 39 12.19 10.46 -2.47
CA LEU A 39 12.73 10.90 -1.19
C LEU A 39 13.04 9.69 -0.28
N LEU A 40 13.68 9.93 0.87
CA LEU A 40 13.93 8.87 1.84
C LEU A 40 12.62 8.19 2.29
N SER A 41 12.59 6.86 2.26
CA SER A 41 11.44 6.08 2.72
C SER A 41 11.18 6.28 4.21
N ALA A 42 9.92 6.46 4.56
CA ALA A 42 9.44 6.35 5.94
C ALA A 42 9.21 4.89 6.29
N THR A 43 9.54 4.53 7.53
CA THR A 43 9.43 3.16 8.04
C THR A 43 8.34 3.10 9.08
N GLU A 44 7.30 2.30 8.84
CA GLU A 44 6.25 2.07 9.82
C GLU A 44 6.75 1.25 11.01
N TYR A 45 6.17 1.54 12.18
CA TYR A 45 6.49 0.83 13.41
C TYR A 45 6.13 -0.66 13.31
N ALA A 46 6.92 -1.48 14.02
CA ALA A 46 6.70 -2.92 14.09
C ALA A 46 5.47 -3.31 14.94
N MET A 47 4.84 -2.34 15.62
CA MET A 47 3.63 -2.56 16.41
C MET A 47 2.49 -3.08 15.52
N PRO A 48 1.80 -4.16 15.92
CA PRO A 48 0.61 -4.65 15.21
C PRO A 48 -0.44 -3.55 15.06
N ASP A 49 -1.09 -3.51 13.90
CA ASP A 49 -2.20 -2.60 13.58
C ASP A 49 -1.93 -1.11 13.78
N SER A 50 -0.64 -0.72 13.84
CA SER A 50 -0.23 0.68 13.97
C SER A 50 0.05 1.30 12.60
N PHE A 51 -0.59 2.42 12.31
CA PHE A 51 -0.39 3.18 11.07
C PHE A 51 0.07 4.61 11.34
N LEU A 52 0.75 4.84 12.47
CA LEU A 52 1.12 6.19 12.93
C LEU A 52 2.00 6.93 11.94
N ILE A 53 2.97 6.24 11.32
CA ILE A 53 3.85 6.85 10.33
C ILE A 53 3.06 7.12 9.06
N LEU A 54 2.21 6.20 8.62
CA LEU A 54 1.32 6.44 7.49
C LEU A 54 0.40 7.65 7.72
N GLU A 55 -0.25 7.73 8.87
CA GLU A 55 -1.12 8.84 9.24
C GLU A 55 -0.38 10.17 9.23
N ASP A 56 0.85 10.21 9.76
CA ASP A 56 1.70 11.41 9.73
C ASP A 56 2.04 11.83 8.29
N LEU A 57 2.35 10.87 7.42
CA LEU A 57 2.58 11.16 6.00
C LEU A 57 1.35 11.71 5.30
N ILE A 58 0.17 11.16 5.59
CA ILE A 58 -1.09 11.62 5.00
C ILE A 58 -1.44 13.03 5.50
N LYS A 59 -1.21 13.33 6.78
CA LYS A 59 -1.40 14.69 7.34
C LYS A 59 -0.51 15.72 6.64
N HIS A 60 0.72 15.34 6.29
CA HIS A 60 1.70 16.22 5.64
C HIS A 60 1.82 16.02 4.13
N ILE A 61 0.83 15.37 3.49
CA ILE A 61 0.88 15.00 2.07
C ILE A 61 0.98 16.22 1.13
N SER A 62 0.52 17.39 1.57
CA SER A 62 0.59 18.64 0.80
C SER A 62 2.02 19.04 0.43
N ALA A 63 3.00 18.69 1.27
CA ALA A 63 4.43 18.95 1.07
C ALA A 63 5.13 17.92 0.16
N LEU A 64 4.44 16.85 -0.23
CA LEU A 64 4.94 15.75 -1.05
C LEU A 64 4.23 15.75 -2.41
N ASP A 65 4.78 15.07 -3.40
CA ASP A 65 4.04 14.77 -4.64
C ASP A 65 3.16 13.53 -4.49
N GLY A 66 3.52 12.65 -3.55
CA GLY A 66 2.81 11.43 -3.26
C GLY A 66 3.58 10.46 -2.36
N ILE A 67 3.05 9.24 -2.23
CA ILE A 67 3.67 8.16 -1.46
C ILE A 67 3.81 6.93 -2.35
N VAL A 68 4.95 6.25 -2.27
CA VAL A 68 5.19 4.97 -2.94
C VAL A 68 5.31 3.87 -1.90
N PHE A 69 4.29 3.04 -1.81
CA PHE A 69 4.26 1.84 -1.00
C PHE A 69 5.06 0.74 -1.70
N TYR A 70 5.63 -0.18 -0.91
CA TYR A 70 6.13 -1.43 -1.45
C TYR A 70 4.98 -2.27 -2.00
N SER A 71 3.89 -2.42 -1.25
CA SER A 71 2.73 -3.22 -1.65
C SER A 71 1.42 -2.60 -1.16
N ILE A 72 0.34 -2.83 -1.91
CA ILE A 72 -1.04 -2.56 -1.49
C ILE A 72 -1.37 -3.17 -0.12
N LEU A 73 -0.74 -4.29 0.21
CA LEU A 73 -0.97 -5.05 1.45
C LEU A 73 -0.47 -4.34 2.70
N GLN A 74 0.22 -3.21 2.56
CA GLN A 74 0.68 -2.39 3.67
C GLN A 74 -0.35 -1.34 4.12
N LEU A 75 -1.48 -1.25 3.43
CA LEU A 75 -2.62 -0.43 3.84
C LEU A 75 -3.41 -1.09 4.99
N PRO A 76 -4.23 -0.31 5.73
CA PRO A 76 -5.13 -0.87 6.74
C PRO A 76 -6.13 -1.88 6.17
N ASP A 77 -6.53 -2.85 6.99
CA ASP A 77 -7.51 -3.89 6.63
C ASP A 77 -8.95 -3.38 6.68
N GLU A 78 -9.21 -2.35 7.50
CA GLU A 78 -10.50 -1.67 7.56
C GLU A 78 -10.74 -0.85 6.29
N GLU A 79 -11.89 -1.07 5.66
CA GLU A 79 -12.27 -0.41 4.41
C GLU A 79 -12.44 1.10 4.57
N ASP A 80 -13.08 1.54 5.65
CA ASP A 80 -13.30 2.96 5.94
C ASP A 80 -11.97 3.71 6.10
N SER A 81 -11.03 3.13 6.85
CA SER A 81 -9.67 3.66 7.00
C SER A 81 -8.95 3.80 5.65
N ARG A 82 -9.03 2.78 4.77
CA ARG A 82 -8.45 2.87 3.42
C ARG A 82 -9.11 3.95 2.57
N ASN A 83 -10.43 4.02 2.58
CA ASN A 83 -11.18 5.01 1.81
C ASN A 83 -10.83 6.43 2.25
N GLN A 84 -10.68 6.66 3.55
CA GLN A 84 -10.25 7.96 4.06
C GLN A 84 -8.85 8.35 3.57
N ILE A 85 -7.89 7.40 3.57
CA ILE A 85 -6.56 7.62 3.01
C ILE A 85 -6.64 8.00 1.52
N PHE A 86 -7.39 7.23 0.72
CA PHE A 86 -7.50 7.47 -0.72
C PHE A 86 -8.13 8.83 -1.03
N HIS A 87 -9.23 9.17 -0.35
CA HIS A 87 -9.87 10.46 -0.53
C HIS A 87 -8.97 11.62 -0.12
N ASN A 88 -8.25 11.51 1.00
CA ASN A 88 -7.33 12.57 1.45
C ASN A 88 -6.24 12.84 0.41
N VAL A 89 -5.65 11.80 -0.18
CA VAL A 89 -4.58 11.95 -1.17
C VAL A 89 -5.12 12.50 -2.50
N VAL A 90 -6.23 11.96 -3.00
CA VAL A 90 -6.83 12.39 -4.28
C VAL A 90 -7.35 13.82 -4.17
N ASN A 91 -7.98 14.20 -3.05
CA ASN A 91 -8.44 15.57 -2.81
C ASN A 91 -7.27 16.58 -2.75
N ALA A 92 -6.12 16.14 -2.23
CA ALA A 92 -4.89 16.92 -2.24
C ALA A 92 -4.19 16.98 -3.62
N LYS A 93 -4.77 16.32 -4.65
CA LYS A 93 -4.19 16.16 -6.01
C LYS A 93 -2.81 15.52 -5.99
N LYS A 94 -2.61 14.56 -5.09
CA LYS A 94 -1.39 13.78 -4.93
C LYS A 94 -1.61 12.36 -5.43
N ALA A 95 -0.55 11.57 -5.51
CA ALA A 95 -0.62 10.21 -6.01
C ALA A 95 -0.15 9.18 -4.99
N LEU A 96 -0.78 8.00 -5.00
CA LEU A 96 -0.27 6.80 -4.34
C LEU A 96 0.23 5.82 -5.40
N HIS A 97 1.35 5.16 -5.11
CA HIS A 97 1.90 4.10 -5.94
C HIS A 97 2.15 2.85 -5.11
N PHE A 98 2.00 1.68 -5.72
CA PHE A 98 2.24 0.38 -5.13
C PHE A 98 3.22 -0.39 -6.01
N ALA A 99 4.48 -0.47 -5.56
CA ALA A 99 5.59 -0.89 -6.41
C ALA A 99 5.53 -2.38 -6.80
N SER A 100 5.15 -3.26 -5.88
CA SER A 100 5.08 -4.71 -6.11
C SER A 100 3.98 -5.07 -7.10
N GLU A 101 2.83 -4.40 -7.03
CA GLU A 101 1.69 -4.64 -7.92
C GLU A 101 1.73 -3.78 -9.19
N SER A 102 2.66 -2.83 -9.29
CA SER A 102 2.71 -1.83 -10.36
C SER A 102 1.38 -1.06 -10.54
N LEU A 103 0.74 -0.72 -9.41
CA LEU A 103 -0.53 0.02 -9.38
C LEU A 103 -0.31 1.47 -8.91
N SER A 104 -1.25 2.34 -9.23
CA SER A 104 -1.27 3.71 -8.75
C SER A 104 -2.68 4.25 -8.57
N ILE A 105 -2.87 5.16 -7.61
CA ILE A 105 -4.07 5.98 -7.47
C ILE A 105 -3.69 7.42 -7.79
N THR A 106 -4.24 7.94 -8.88
CA THR A 106 -4.11 9.35 -9.24
C THR A 106 -5.46 10.05 -9.37
N ASN A 107 -6.52 9.26 -9.58
CA ASN A 107 -7.87 9.75 -9.77
C ASN A 107 -8.86 8.92 -8.94
N PRO A 108 -10.09 9.42 -8.73
CA PRO A 108 -11.12 8.68 -8.01
C PRO A 108 -11.49 7.34 -8.64
N CYS A 109 -11.38 7.19 -9.97
CA CYS A 109 -11.73 5.96 -10.66
C CYS A 109 -10.77 4.80 -10.33
N ASP A 110 -9.51 5.10 -10.04
CA ASP A 110 -8.51 4.10 -9.64
C ASP A 110 -8.83 3.47 -8.28
N ILE A 111 -9.58 4.17 -7.42
CA ILE A 111 -10.01 3.67 -6.11
C ILE A 111 -10.88 2.42 -6.26
N TYR A 112 -11.81 2.40 -7.23
CA TYR A 112 -12.69 1.26 -7.46
C TYR A 112 -11.91 -0.01 -7.83
N LYS A 113 -10.87 0.13 -8.68
CA LYS A 113 -10.02 -1.01 -9.07
C LYS A 113 -9.33 -1.63 -7.85
N LEU A 114 -8.83 -0.80 -6.95
CA LEU A 114 -8.18 -1.27 -5.73
C LEU A 114 -9.16 -1.92 -4.76
N GLN A 115 -10.35 -1.35 -4.60
CA GLN A 115 -11.40 -1.96 -3.79
C GLN A 115 -11.76 -3.36 -4.32
N ASP A 116 -11.83 -3.55 -5.64
CA ASP A 116 -12.13 -4.85 -6.22
C ASP A 116 -11.02 -5.88 -5.95
N ILE A 117 -9.74 -5.46 -5.95
CA ILE A 117 -8.63 -6.33 -5.52
C ILE A 117 -8.82 -6.78 -4.06
N PHE A 118 -9.18 -5.88 -3.16
CA PHE A 118 -9.45 -6.22 -1.76
C PHE A 118 -10.67 -7.13 -1.60
N LYS A 119 -11.74 -6.92 -2.38
CA LYS A 119 -12.93 -7.80 -2.35
C LYS A 119 -12.60 -9.21 -2.79
N VAL A 120 -11.87 -9.37 -3.90
CA VAL A 120 -11.44 -10.69 -4.39
C VAL A 120 -10.59 -11.39 -3.33
N ARG A 121 -9.66 -10.66 -2.72
CA ARG A 121 -8.83 -11.19 -1.63
C ARG A 121 -9.66 -11.70 -0.45
N ASN A 122 -10.60 -10.89 0.03
CA ASN A 122 -11.48 -11.26 1.15
C ASN A 122 -12.33 -12.52 0.86
N ILE A 123 -12.65 -12.78 -0.41
CA ILE A 123 -13.38 -13.99 -0.82
C ILE A 123 -12.45 -15.22 -0.83
N ILE A 124 -11.21 -15.06 -1.30
CA ILE A 124 -10.22 -16.16 -1.33
C ILE A 124 -9.99 -16.71 0.07
N ASP A 125 -9.84 -15.84 1.07
CA ASP A 125 -9.62 -16.24 2.47
C ASP A 125 -10.81 -17.03 3.05
N ARG A 126 -11.99 -16.91 2.45
CA ARG A 126 -13.23 -17.63 2.84
C ARG A 126 -13.50 -18.87 1.99
N THR A 127 -12.68 -19.14 0.99
CA THR A 127 -12.89 -20.27 0.08
C THR A 127 -12.39 -21.56 0.73
N PRO A 128 -13.21 -22.63 0.80
CA PRO A 128 -12.74 -23.91 1.31
C PRO A 128 -11.54 -24.39 0.51
N SER A 129 -10.48 -24.80 1.20
CA SER A 129 -9.28 -25.31 0.55
C SER A 129 -9.59 -26.62 -0.19
N VAL A 130 -8.80 -26.92 -1.22
CA VAL A 130 -8.92 -28.20 -1.96
C VAL A 130 -8.85 -29.39 -1.01
N ASN A 131 -8.03 -29.30 0.04
CA ASN A 131 -7.90 -30.32 1.07
C ASN A 131 -9.21 -30.50 1.88
N TYR A 132 -9.92 -29.41 2.21
CA TYR A 132 -11.21 -29.47 2.90
C TYR A 132 -12.30 -30.17 2.05
N LEU A 133 -12.22 -30.06 0.73
CA LEU A 133 -13.17 -30.73 -0.18
C LEU A 133 -12.83 -32.20 -0.39
N GLN A 134 -11.54 -32.58 -0.32
CA GLN A 134 -11.09 -33.97 -0.45
C GLN A 134 -11.42 -34.82 0.78
N GLU A 135 -11.50 -34.24 1.99
CA GLU A 135 -11.89 -34.96 3.22
C GLU A 135 -13.41 -35.21 3.33
N ARG A 136 -14.22 -34.64 2.42
CA ARG A 136 -15.68 -34.73 2.42
C ARG A 136 -16.30 -35.45 1.21
N LEU A 137 -15.46 -36.00 0.33
CA LEU A 137 -15.83 -36.86 -0.81
C LEU A 137 -15.39 -38.30 -0.54
#